data_AF-A0A433PXB8-F1
#
_entry.id   AF-A0A433PXB8-F1
#
_cell.length_a   1.000
_cell.length_b   1.000
_cell.length_c   1.000
_cell.angle_alpha   90.00
_cell.angle_beta   90.00
_cell.angle_gamma   90.00
#
_symmetry.space_group_name_H-M   'P 1'
#
loop_
_entity.id
_entity.type
_entity.pdbx_description
1 polymer ?
#
loop_
_entity_poly.entity_id
_entity_poly.type
_entity_poly.pdbx_seq_one_letter_code
_entity_poly.pdbx_strand_id
1 'polypeptide(L)'
;MTSRFFSSSIHNLRNPFKSPLLFAYAAAQGGDWGSIISRFLPQLHPAHCRAIHINMPPPIMPIPWTIWRPITSLRAFLGMAFGYQYFYSEREARDLADTGKFIKDESGYQALQGTKPQTLAYGLSDSPVGLLAWLLEKYHTWTEHSADSEALTAPNVTRDDILAIITTYYITSTISSSIRIYYEFLHSSDDLRLNRLYVKAPVGVALFKGELYKVGT
;
A
#
# COMPACT_ATOMS: atom_id res chain seq x y z
N MET A 1 12.54 24.24 -2.75
CA MET A 1 13.11 23.23 -3.65
C MET A 1 12.85 21.84 -3.08
N THR A 2 11.70 21.24 -3.39
CA THR A 2 11.41 19.83 -3.06
C THR A 2 11.67 19.02 -4.32
N SER A 3 12.86 18.41 -4.42
CA SER A 3 13.13 17.46 -5.49
C SER A 3 12.24 16.23 -5.26
N ARG A 4 11.38 15.91 -6.23
CA ARG A 4 10.48 14.75 -6.19
C ARG A 4 11.28 13.45 -6.22
N PHE A 5 11.88 13.04 -5.10
CA PHE A 5 12.86 11.96 -5.08
C PHE A 5 12.21 10.61 -5.43
N PHE A 6 11.02 10.34 -4.92
CA PHE A 6 10.32 9.07 -5.16
C PHE A 6 9.86 8.91 -6.63
N SER A 7 9.08 9.87 -7.12
CA SER A 7 8.59 9.85 -8.51
C SER A 7 9.75 9.87 -9.49
N SER A 8 10.74 10.76 -9.30
CA SER A 8 11.93 10.78 -10.16
C SER A 8 12.75 9.50 -10.05
N SER A 9 12.89 8.87 -8.88
CA SER A 9 13.63 7.61 -8.75
C SER A 9 12.94 6.48 -9.52
N ILE A 10 11.62 6.33 -9.42
CA ILE A 10 10.89 5.29 -10.14
C ILE A 10 10.90 5.55 -11.66
N HIS A 11 10.68 6.79 -12.09
CA HIS A 11 10.71 7.15 -13.52
C HIS A 11 12.13 7.09 -14.09
N ASN A 12 13.14 7.39 -13.27
CA ASN A 12 14.56 7.28 -13.59
C ASN A 12 15.16 5.93 -13.18
N LEU A 13 14.35 4.88 -12.95
CA LEU A 13 14.79 3.48 -13.04
C LEU A 13 15.12 3.16 -14.51
N ARG A 14 15.95 4.00 -15.14
CA ARG A 14 16.41 3.86 -16.52
C ARG A 14 17.20 2.57 -16.71
N ASN A 15 17.71 1.93 -15.65
CA ASN A 15 18.39 0.64 -15.70
C ASN A 15 18.56 -0.02 -14.31
N PRO A 16 17.52 -0.55 -13.64
CA PRO A 16 17.76 -1.47 -12.52
C PRO A 16 18.44 -2.77 -12.96
N PHE A 17 18.50 -3.04 -14.27
CA PHE A 17 18.95 -4.30 -14.87
C PHE A 17 20.28 -4.22 -15.67
N LYS A 18 21.12 -3.21 -15.42
CA LYS A 18 22.46 -3.12 -16.06
C LYS A 18 23.56 -3.92 -15.37
N SER A 19 23.27 -4.53 -14.21
CA SER A 19 24.23 -5.48 -13.63
C SER A 19 24.18 -6.77 -14.45
N PRO A 20 25.33 -7.42 -14.73
CA PRO A 20 25.38 -8.70 -15.44
C PRO A 20 24.71 -9.86 -14.69
N LEU A 21 24.01 -9.59 -13.58
CA LEU A 21 23.43 -10.58 -12.68
C LEU A 21 21.89 -10.53 -12.55
N LEU A 22 21.14 -9.65 -13.24
CA LEU A 22 19.68 -9.63 -13.10
C LEU A 22 18.88 -9.63 -14.42
N PHE A 23 18.39 -10.83 -14.72
CA PHE A 23 17.10 -11.18 -15.33
C PHE A 23 16.61 -10.33 -16.50
N ALA A 24 16.86 -10.83 -17.72
CA ALA A 24 16.20 -10.38 -18.95
C ALA A 24 14.66 -10.53 -18.94
N TYR A 25 14.09 -11.18 -17.91
CA TYR A 25 12.65 -11.36 -17.70
C TYR A 25 12.34 -11.34 -16.19
N ALA A 26 12.14 -10.16 -15.61
CA ALA A 26 11.77 -10.05 -14.21
C ALA A 26 10.24 -10.02 -14.04
N ALA A 27 9.75 -10.74 -13.02
CA ALA A 27 8.45 -10.49 -12.43
C ALA A 27 8.64 -9.61 -11.19
N ALA A 28 7.72 -8.67 -10.94
CA ALA A 28 7.74 -7.86 -9.73
C ALA A 28 6.71 -8.37 -8.72
N GLN A 29 7.06 -8.39 -7.45
CA GLN A 29 6.14 -8.78 -6.38
C GLN A 29 6.13 -7.73 -5.28
N GLY A 30 4.95 -7.42 -4.75
CA GLY A 30 4.86 -6.58 -3.55
C GLY A 30 3.47 -6.42 -2.97
N GLY A 31 3.46 -6.08 -1.68
CA GLY A 31 2.31 -5.56 -0.92
C GLY A 31 2.51 -4.09 -0.58
N ASP A 32 1.51 -3.43 -0.02
CA ASP A 32 1.57 -2.01 0.37
C ASP A 32 2.15 -1.13 -0.77
N TRP A 33 3.12 -0.27 -0.49
CA TRP A 33 3.84 0.51 -1.51
C TRP A 33 4.51 -0.36 -2.57
N GLY A 34 4.98 -1.55 -2.21
CA GLY A 34 5.52 -2.53 -3.15
C GLY A 34 4.50 -2.98 -4.20
N SER A 35 3.21 -3.02 -3.85
CA SER A 35 2.13 -3.32 -4.79
C SER A 35 1.94 -2.17 -5.79
N ILE A 36 1.97 -0.92 -5.32
CA ILE A 36 1.93 0.28 -6.17
C ILE A 36 3.14 0.32 -7.12
N ILE A 37 4.34 0.15 -6.58
CA ILE A 37 5.59 0.15 -7.35
C ILE A 37 5.61 -1.00 -8.36
N SER A 38 5.20 -2.20 -7.96
CA SER A 38 5.11 -3.36 -8.87
C SER A 38 4.21 -3.06 -10.04
N ARG A 39 3.09 -2.35 -9.84
CA ARG A 39 2.20 -1.91 -10.93
C ARG A 39 2.84 -0.86 -11.83
N PHE A 40 3.76 -0.03 -11.34
CA PHE A 40 4.43 0.98 -12.16
C PHE A 40 5.49 0.35 -13.08
N LEU A 41 6.18 -0.69 -12.63
CA LEU A 41 7.28 -1.32 -13.37
C LEU A 41 6.92 -1.78 -14.80
N PRO A 42 5.86 -2.56 -15.05
CA PRO A 42 5.51 -2.96 -16.42
C PRO A 42 4.95 -1.79 -17.26
N GLN A 43 4.48 -0.72 -16.63
CA GLN A 43 3.97 0.47 -17.34
C GLN A 43 5.11 1.40 -17.78
N LEU A 44 6.16 1.53 -16.98
CA LEU A 44 7.34 2.38 -17.25
C LEU A 44 8.45 1.62 -17.97
N HIS A 45 8.59 0.32 -17.70
CA HIS A 45 9.66 -0.55 -18.21
C HIS A 45 9.11 -1.88 -18.76
N PRO A 46 8.20 -1.86 -19.75
CA PRO A 46 7.55 -3.06 -20.29
C PRO A 46 8.52 -4.07 -20.90
N ALA A 47 9.70 -3.63 -21.35
CA ALA A 47 10.72 -4.52 -21.88
C ALA A 47 11.38 -5.40 -20.79
N HIS A 48 11.30 -4.99 -19.51
CA HIS A 48 12.05 -5.60 -18.41
C HIS A 48 11.16 -6.23 -17.33
N CYS A 49 9.91 -5.78 -17.18
CA CYS A 49 8.94 -6.36 -16.25
C CYS A 49 7.78 -6.98 -17.03
N ARG A 50 7.69 -8.33 -17.02
CA ARG A 50 6.73 -9.07 -17.84
C ARG A 50 5.52 -9.59 -17.09
N ALA A 51 5.56 -9.63 -15.77
CA ALA A 51 4.45 -10.06 -14.94
C ALA A 51 4.57 -9.41 -13.56
N ILE A 52 3.45 -9.31 -12.86
CA ILE A 52 3.44 -8.83 -11.47
C ILE A 52 2.63 -9.77 -10.58
N HIS A 53 3.01 -9.87 -9.31
CA HIS A 53 2.24 -10.56 -8.29
C HIS A 53 2.03 -9.63 -7.09
N ILE A 54 0.80 -9.38 -6.70
CA ILE A 54 0.48 -8.42 -5.64
C ILE A 54 -0.38 -9.09 -4.57
N ASN A 55 -0.06 -8.86 -3.31
CA ASN A 55 -0.85 -9.38 -2.18
C ASN A 55 -1.74 -8.33 -1.50
N MET A 56 -1.53 -7.05 -1.82
CA MET A 56 -2.38 -5.94 -1.37
C MET A 56 -2.81 -5.17 -2.61
N PRO A 57 -3.83 -5.63 -3.33
CA PRO A 57 -4.32 -4.89 -4.48
C PRO A 57 -4.78 -3.51 -4.03
N PRO A 58 -4.41 -2.44 -4.77
CA PRO A 58 -4.80 -1.10 -4.38
C PRO A 58 -6.33 -1.05 -4.29
N PRO A 59 -6.86 -0.31 -3.30
CA PRO A 59 -8.29 -0.12 -3.18
C PRO A 59 -8.76 0.69 -4.37
N ILE A 60 -9.09 -0.01 -5.46
CA ILE A 60 -9.92 0.54 -6.50
C ILE A 60 -11.32 0.48 -5.90
N MET A 61 -11.59 1.38 -4.94
CA MET A 61 -12.98 1.72 -4.63
C MET A 61 -13.61 1.96 -5.99
N PRO A 62 -14.71 1.26 -6.34
CA PRO A 62 -15.23 1.35 -7.68
C PRO A 62 -15.70 2.80 -7.89
N ILE A 63 -14.85 3.56 -8.59
CA ILE A 63 -15.03 5.00 -8.71
C ILE A 63 -16.24 5.18 -9.62
N PRO A 64 -17.26 5.98 -9.22
CA PRO A 64 -18.46 6.21 -10.04
C PRO A 64 -18.19 6.81 -11.43
N TRP A 65 -16.94 7.18 -11.72
CA TRP A 65 -16.53 7.97 -12.88
C TRP A 65 -15.65 7.19 -13.86
N THR A 66 -15.61 5.86 -13.74
CA THR A 66 -14.86 5.03 -14.70
C THR A 66 -15.72 4.87 -15.95
N ILE A 67 -15.61 5.81 -16.90
CA ILE A 67 -16.37 5.82 -18.16
C ILE A 67 -16.27 4.49 -18.95
N TRP A 68 -15.18 3.75 -18.73
CA TRP A 68 -14.90 2.47 -19.38
C TRP A 68 -15.57 1.25 -18.70
N ARG A 69 -16.17 1.41 -17.50
CA ARG A 69 -16.87 0.35 -16.76
C ARG A 69 -18.19 0.87 -16.13
N PRO A 70 -19.15 1.34 -16.94
CA PRO A 70 -20.34 2.06 -16.45
C PRO A 70 -21.19 1.23 -15.49
N ILE A 71 -21.34 -0.08 -15.72
CA ILE A 71 -22.11 -0.97 -14.84
C ILE A 71 -21.45 -1.09 -13.47
N THR A 72 -20.12 -1.26 -13.42
CA THR A 72 -19.36 -1.34 -12.17
C THR A 72 -19.45 -0.03 -11.39
N SER A 73 -19.35 1.11 -12.09
CA SER A 73 -19.48 2.44 -11.50
C SER A 73 -20.89 2.71 -10.96
N LEU A 74 -21.94 2.28 -11.65
CA LEU A 74 -23.31 2.38 -11.16
C LEU A 74 -23.54 1.49 -9.93
N ARG A 75 -23.11 0.22 -9.99
CA ARG A 75 -23.19 -0.73 -8.87
C ARG A 75 -22.52 -0.19 -7.61
N ALA A 76 -21.38 0.46 -7.77
CA ALA A 76 -20.64 1.13 -6.71
C ALA A 76 -21.37 2.31 -6.10
N PHE A 77 -21.86 3.21 -6.95
CA PHE A 77 -22.63 4.37 -6.51
C PHE A 77 -23.86 3.92 -5.72
N LEU A 78 -24.61 2.95 -6.22
CA LEU A 78 -25.78 2.40 -5.55
C LEU A 78 -25.43 1.72 -4.22
N GLY A 79 -24.33 0.94 -4.20
CA GLY A 79 -23.82 0.34 -2.97
C GLY A 79 -23.43 1.38 -1.91
N MET A 80 -22.80 2.49 -2.31
CA MET A 80 -22.44 3.57 -1.41
C MET A 80 -23.66 4.38 -0.93
N ALA A 81 -24.64 4.62 -1.80
CA ALA A 81 -25.81 5.43 -1.49
C ALA A 81 -26.89 4.67 -0.68
N PHE A 82 -27.07 3.38 -0.96
CA PHE A 82 -28.18 2.58 -0.42
C PHE A 82 -27.74 1.37 0.39
N GLY A 83 -26.43 1.05 0.42
CA GLY A 83 -25.85 -0.06 1.16
C GLY A 83 -25.32 -1.17 0.25
N TYR A 84 -24.09 -1.63 0.52
CA TYR A 84 -23.41 -2.65 -0.30
C TYR A 84 -24.14 -4.00 -0.29
N GLN A 85 -24.86 -4.33 0.78
CA GLN A 85 -25.60 -5.60 0.93
C GLN A 85 -26.68 -5.84 -0.15
N TYR A 86 -27.14 -4.77 -0.84
CA TYR A 86 -28.16 -4.89 -1.89
C TYR A 86 -27.58 -5.13 -3.28
N PHE A 87 -26.28 -4.87 -3.48
CA PHE A 87 -25.65 -4.83 -4.81
C PHE A 87 -24.39 -5.72 -4.93
N TYR A 88 -23.98 -6.33 -3.82
CA TYR A 88 -22.78 -7.15 -3.70
C TYR A 88 -23.13 -8.43 -2.96
N SER A 89 -22.37 -9.51 -3.21
CA SER A 89 -22.48 -10.73 -2.41
C SER A 89 -22.16 -10.43 -0.93
N GLU A 90 -22.63 -11.28 -0.01
CA GLU A 90 -22.36 -11.09 1.42
C GLU A 90 -20.86 -10.97 1.73
N ARG A 91 -20.02 -11.73 1.01
CA ARG A 91 -18.57 -11.64 1.14
C ARG A 91 -18.05 -10.28 0.68
N GLU A 92 -18.37 -9.87 -0.53
CA GLU A 92 -17.94 -8.57 -1.08
C GLU A 92 -18.44 -7.39 -0.21
N ALA A 93 -19.68 -7.45 0.27
CA ALA A 93 -20.24 -6.42 1.14
C ALA A 93 -19.50 -6.31 2.48
N ARG A 94 -19.13 -7.45 3.10
CA ARG A 94 -18.28 -7.49 4.29
C ARG A 94 -16.89 -6.92 4.00
N ASP A 95 -16.26 -7.36 2.91
CA ASP A 95 -14.92 -6.92 2.51
C ASP A 95 -14.86 -5.40 2.25
N LEU A 96 -15.89 -4.83 1.63
CA LEU A 96 -16.04 -3.39 1.44
C LEU A 96 -16.30 -2.64 2.76
N ALA A 97 -17.08 -3.22 3.68
CA ALA A 97 -17.31 -2.64 5.00
C ALA A 97 -16.04 -2.62 5.86
N ASP A 98 -15.27 -3.72 5.87
CA ASP A 98 -13.98 -3.82 6.55
C ASP A 98 -12.99 -2.78 6.02
N THR A 99 -12.90 -2.65 4.70
CA THR A 99 -12.08 -1.64 4.03
C THR A 99 -12.52 -0.23 4.42
N GLY A 100 -13.83 0.04 4.46
CA GLY A 100 -14.38 1.33 4.88
C GLY A 100 -14.05 1.66 6.33
N LYS A 101 -14.13 0.68 7.23
CA LYS A 101 -13.74 0.82 8.64
C LYS A 101 -12.25 1.15 8.77
N PHE A 102 -11.39 0.41 8.06
CA PHE A 102 -9.95 0.68 8.04
C PHE A 102 -9.64 2.12 7.56
N ILE A 103 -10.25 2.55 6.44
CA ILE A 103 -10.04 3.91 5.93
C ILE A 103 -10.49 4.96 6.96
N LYS A 104 -11.61 4.73 7.64
CA LYS A 104 -12.14 5.68 8.62
C LYS A 104 -11.29 5.75 9.89
N ASP A 105 -10.90 4.61 10.44
CA ASP A 105 -10.36 4.52 11.79
C ASP A 105 -8.81 4.48 11.80
N GLU A 106 -8.18 3.98 10.73
CA GLU A 106 -6.73 3.67 10.70
C GLU A 106 -5.91 4.54 9.73
N SER A 107 -6.52 5.48 9.00
CA SER A 107 -5.81 6.29 7.99
C SER A 107 -5.08 7.53 8.52
N GLY A 108 -5.09 7.78 9.83
CA GLY A 108 -4.47 8.94 10.45
C GLY A 108 -2.96 9.06 10.18
N TYR A 109 -2.25 7.93 10.21
CA TYR A 109 -0.80 7.90 9.89
C TYR A 109 -0.54 8.38 8.46
N GLN A 110 -1.36 7.96 7.50
CA GLN A 110 -1.25 8.30 6.09
C GLN A 110 -1.55 9.79 5.87
N ALA A 111 -2.54 10.35 6.57
CA ALA A 111 -2.86 11.77 6.49
C ALA A 111 -1.69 12.65 6.99
N LEU A 112 -1.05 12.27 8.11
CA LEU A 112 0.11 12.99 8.65
C LEU A 112 1.33 12.87 7.74
N GLN A 113 1.71 11.65 7.35
CA GLN A 113 2.86 11.40 6.47
C GLN A 113 2.65 12.00 5.07
N GLY A 114 1.39 12.02 4.60
CA GLY A 114 0.99 12.60 3.33
C GLY A 114 1.06 14.12 3.27
N THR A 115 1.04 14.82 4.41
CA THR A 115 0.95 16.29 4.44
C THR A 115 2.14 16.96 5.11
N LYS A 116 2.60 16.44 6.26
CA LYS A 116 3.66 17.02 7.10
C LYS A 116 4.70 15.96 7.52
N PRO A 117 5.29 15.20 6.56
CA PRO A 117 6.22 14.11 6.89
C PRO A 117 7.43 14.61 7.68
N GLN A 118 7.99 15.76 7.34
CA GLN A 118 9.18 16.30 8.01
C GLN A 118 8.93 16.65 9.48
N THR A 119 7.75 17.20 9.80
CA THR A 119 7.39 17.54 11.18
C THR A 119 7.25 16.28 12.03
N LEU A 120 6.55 15.27 11.51
CA LEU A 120 6.42 13.97 12.16
C LEU A 120 7.79 13.28 12.34
N ALA A 121 8.66 13.37 11.34
CA ALA A 121 9.99 12.76 11.36
C ALA A 121 10.84 13.21 12.55
N TYR A 122 10.78 14.49 12.95
CA TYR A 122 11.55 14.98 14.10
C TYR A 122 11.14 14.26 15.38
N GLY A 123 9.84 14.12 15.65
CA GLY A 123 9.36 13.42 16.85
C GLY A 123 9.70 11.93 16.84
N LEU A 124 9.58 11.26 15.68
CA LEU A 124 9.89 9.83 15.57
C LEU A 124 11.39 9.53 15.58
N SER A 125 12.24 10.45 15.11
CA SER A 125 13.69 10.24 15.08
C SER A 125 14.35 10.51 16.44
N ASP A 126 13.78 11.42 17.23
CA ASP A 126 14.31 11.81 18.54
C ASP A 126 13.86 10.87 19.68
N SER A 127 12.79 10.09 19.47
CA SER A 127 12.23 9.20 20.49
C SER A 127 12.15 7.74 20.01
N PRO A 128 13.03 6.84 20.52
CA PRO A 128 12.93 5.41 20.21
C PRO A 128 11.61 4.80 20.70
N VAL A 129 11.04 5.31 21.79
CA VAL A 129 9.73 4.87 22.30
C VAL A 129 8.61 5.35 21.37
N GLY A 130 8.72 6.59 20.85
CA GLY A 130 7.78 7.12 19.86
C GLY A 130 7.82 6.33 18.56
N LEU A 131 9.01 6.02 18.05
CA LEU A 131 9.21 5.17 16.87
C LEU A 131 8.64 3.76 17.09
N LEU A 132 8.94 3.16 18.26
CA LEU A 132 8.42 1.86 18.65
C LEU A 132 6.90 1.84 18.64
N ALA A 133 6.25 2.79 19.32
CA ALA A 133 4.79 2.88 19.37
C ALA A 133 4.19 3.06 17.97
N TRP A 134 4.78 3.95 17.16
CA TRP A 134 4.31 4.27 15.81
C TRP A 134 4.33 3.07 14.85
N LEU A 135 5.34 2.22 14.95
CA LEU A 135 5.48 1.03 14.12
C LEU A 135 4.75 -0.18 14.70
N LEU A 136 4.84 -0.40 16.02
CA LEU A 136 4.22 -1.54 16.71
C LEU A 136 2.70 -1.55 16.54
N GLU A 137 2.05 -0.38 16.56
CA GLU A 137 0.62 -0.27 16.31
C GLU A 137 0.23 -0.93 14.97
N LYS A 138 1.06 -0.78 13.94
CA LYS A 138 0.78 -1.37 12.61
C LYS A 138 0.97 -2.87 12.61
N TYR A 139 1.98 -3.39 13.33
CA TYR A 139 2.11 -4.84 13.52
C TYR A 139 0.92 -5.43 14.25
N HIS A 140 0.42 -4.74 15.28
CA HIS A 140 -0.74 -5.19 16.02
C HIS A 140 -2.03 -5.13 15.17
N THR A 141 -2.29 -4.02 14.48
CA THR A 141 -3.56 -3.86 13.75
C THR A 141 -3.56 -4.55 12.39
N TRP A 142 -2.42 -4.68 11.71
CA TRP A 142 -2.34 -5.18 10.33
C TRP A 142 -1.97 -6.66 10.22
N THR A 143 -1.84 -7.36 11.34
CA THR A 143 -1.58 -8.80 11.35
C THR A 143 -2.78 -9.57 11.91
N GLU A 144 -2.93 -10.83 11.50
CA GLU A 144 -4.05 -11.64 11.99
C GLU A 144 -3.74 -12.16 13.39
N HIS A 145 -4.51 -11.69 14.37
CA HIS A 145 -4.50 -12.21 15.75
C HIS A 145 -5.65 -13.19 15.95
N SER A 146 -5.49 -14.16 16.85
CA SER A 146 -6.66 -14.93 17.32
C SER A 146 -7.57 -14.00 18.13
N ALA A 147 -8.89 -14.19 18.02
CA ALA A 147 -9.88 -13.30 18.65
C ALA A 147 -9.72 -13.16 20.18
N ASP A 148 -9.11 -14.15 20.82
CA ASP A 148 -8.85 -14.20 22.27
C ASP A 148 -7.41 -13.80 22.65
N SER A 149 -6.64 -13.23 21.73
CA SER A 149 -5.23 -12.90 21.98
C SER A 149 -5.08 -11.50 22.54
N GLU A 150 -4.55 -11.40 23.77
CA GLU A 150 -3.91 -10.17 24.25
C GLU A 150 -2.48 -10.01 23.70
N ALA A 151 -2.04 -10.90 22.79
CA ALA A 151 -0.69 -10.86 22.27
C ALA A 151 -0.51 -9.65 21.34
N LEU A 152 0.55 -8.88 21.61
CA LEU A 152 0.99 -7.76 20.78
C LEU A 152 1.47 -8.18 19.39
N THR A 153 1.60 -9.49 19.11
CA THR A 153 2.17 -10.02 17.87
C THR A 153 1.30 -11.15 17.30
N ALA A 154 1.22 -11.24 15.97
CA ALA A 154 0.52 -12.33 15.29
C ALA A 154 1.17 -13.70 15.56
N PRO A 155 0.42 -14.82 15.39
CA PRO A 155 0.98 -16.16 15.40
C PRO A 155 2.08 -16.22 14.33
N ASN A 156 3.31 -16.51 14.74
CA ASN A 156 4.54 -16.54 13.93
C ASN A 156 5.31 -15.21 13.75
N VAL A 157 4.87 -14.11 14.36
CA VAL A 157 5.70 -12.90 14.47
C VAL A 157 6.21 -12.82 15.91
N THR A 158 7.52 -12.90 16.10
CA THR A 158 8.12 -12.78 17.43
C THR A 158 8.33 -11.32 17.79
N ARG A 159 8.52 -11.05 19.09
CA ARG A 159 8.94 -9.73 19.56
C ARG A 159 10.27 -9.30 18.93
N ASP A 160 11.19 -10.24 18.74
CA ASP A 160 12.51 -9.97 18.17
C ASP A 160 12.42 -9.61 16.68
N ASP A 161 11.49 -10.20 15.93
CA ASP A 161 11.24 -9.82 14.52
C ASP A 161 10.81 -8.36 14.41
N ILE A 162 9.88 -7.93 15.28
CA ILE A 162 9.40 -6.55 15.32
C ILE A 162 10.51 -5.61 15.77
N LEU A 163 11.24 -5.95 16.85
CA LEU A 163 12.33 -5.14 17.33
C LEU A 163 13.46 -5.03 16.31
N ALA A 164 13.78 -6.10 15.56
CA ALA A 164 14.78 -6.04 14.50
C ALA A 164 14.42 -5.01 13.43
N ILE A 165 13.16 -4.94 13.02
CA ILE A 165 12.68 -3.94 12.04
C ILE A 165 12.73 -2.54 12.64
N ILE A 166 12.24 -2.34 13.86
CA ILE A 166 12.24 -1.04 14.53
C ILE A 166 13.66 -0.54 14.78
N THR A 167 14.55 -1.42 15.23
CA THR A 167 15.98 -1.14 15.39
C THR A 167 16.60 -0.78 14.05
N THR A 168 16.24 -1.45 12.95
CA THR A 168 16.70 -1.07 11.61
C THR A 168 16.32 0.38 11.30
N TYR A 169 15.07 0.79 11.51
CA TYR A 169 14.64 2.19 11.32
C TYR A 169 15.38 3.17 12.23
N TYR A 170 15.62 2.77 13.48
CA TYR A 170 16.28 3.61 14.48
C TYR A 170 17.75 3.86 14.13
N ILE A 171 18.53 2.79 13.93
CA ILE A 171 19.98 2.89 13.72
C ILE A 171 20.34 3.53 12.38
N THR A 172 19.50 3.37 11.36
CA THR A 172 19.71 4.02 10.05
C THR A 172 19.09 5.42 9.98
N SER A 173 18.30 5.80 11.00
CA SER A 173 17.52 7.04 11.01
C SER A 173 16.61 7.20 9.77
N THR A 174 16.12 6.09 9.21
CA THR A 174 15.37 6.11 7.95
C THR A 174 13.88 6.35 8.12
N ILE A 175 13.35 6.53 9.34
CA ILE A 175 11.94 6.90 9.50
C ILE A 175 11.63 8.24 8.82
N SER A 176 12.58 9.18 8.84
CA SER A 176 12.46 10.48 8.19
C SER A 176 12.39 10.38 6.66
N SER A 177 13.15 9.47 6.06
CA SER A 177 13.18 9.29 4.61
C SER A 177 12.04 8.38 4.12
N SER A 178 11.70 7.32 4.87
CA SER A 178 10.68 6.35 4.46
C SER A 178 9.30 6.98 4.32
N ILE A 179 8.89 7.81 5.27
CA ILE A 179 7.54 8.39 5.30
C ILE A 179 7.31 9.48 4.24
N ARG A 180 8.37 9.96 3.57
CA ARG A 180 8.24 10.95 2.48
C ARG A 180 7.51 10.40 1.27
N ILE A 181 7.54 9.08 1.07
CA ILE A 181 6.84 8.42 -0.04
C ILE A 181 5.35 8.81 -0.10
N TYR A 182 4.71 8.93 1.06
CA TYR A 182 3.31 9.32 1.17
C TYR A 182 3.06 10.73 0.63
N TYR A 183 3.90 11.70 1.03
CA TYR A 183 3.80 13.07 0.55
C TYR A 183 4.05 13.16 -0.95
N GLU A 184 5.14 12.55 -1.43
CA GLU A 184 5.51 12.59 -2.85
C GLU A 184 4.43 11.98 -3.75
N PHE A 185 3.90 10.81 -3.37
CA PHE A 185 2.86 10.14 -4.13
C PHE A 185 1.56 10.94 -4.17
N LEU A 186 1.08 11.45 -3.03
CA LEU A 186 -0.18 12.20 -2.95
C LEU A 186 -0.10 13.56 -3.67
N HIS A 187 1.10 14.12 -3.85
CA HIS A 187 1.34 15.38 -4.56
C HIS A 187 1.84 15.19 -6.00
N SER A 188 1.88 13.95 -6.50
CA SER A 188 2.25 13.64 -7.89
C SER A 188 1.02 13.23 -8.70
N SER A 189 0.54 14.16 -9.55
CA SER A 189 -0.55 13.88 -10.49
C SER A 189 -0.25 12.72 -11.42
N ASP A 190 1.02 12.58 -11.84
CA ASP A 190 1.46 11.51 -12.73
C ASP A 190 1.45 10.15 -12.02
N ASP A 191 1.95 10.07 -10.78
CA ASP A 191 1.94 8.82 -10.01
C ASP A 191 0.50 8.40 -9.70
N LEU A 192 -0.36 9.35 -9.31
CA LEU A 192 -1.79 9.10 -9.09
C LEU A 192 -2.48 8.61 -10.36
N ARG A 193 -2.12 9.16 -11.53
CA ARG A 193 -2.64 8.73 -12.82
C ARG A 193 -2.16 7.32 -13.17
N LEU A 194 -0.86 7.04 -13.07
CA LEU A 194 -0.26 5.73 -13.32
C LEU A 194 -0.85 4.65 -12.41
N ASN A 195 -1.13 5.00 -11.15
CA ASN A 195 -1.77 4.09 -10.20
C ASN A 195 -3.23 3.79 -10.56
N ARG A 196 -3.89 4.58 -11.40
CA ARG A 196 -5.26 4.33 -11.88
C ARG A 196 -5.31 3.58 -13.20
N LEU A 197 -4.21 3.53 -13.94
CA LEU A 197 -4.18 2.86 -15.24
C LEU A 197 -4.22 1.34 -15.08
N TYR A 198 -4.84 0.71 -16.08
CA TYR A 198 -4.87 -0.74 -16.20
C TYR A 198 -3.47 -1.26 -16.56
N VAL A 199 -3.00 -2.27 -15.82
CA VAL A 199 -1.71 -2.92 -16.07
C VAL A 199 -1.92 -3.99 -17.13
N LYS A 200 -1.26 -3.83 -18.30
CA LYS A 200 -1.38 -4.77 -19.43
C LYS A 200 -0.61 -6.08 -19.23
N ALA A 201 0.41 -6.09 -18.38
CA ALA A 201 1.16 -7.30 -18.07
C ALA A 201 0.29 -8.27 -17.26
N PRO A 202 0.51 -9.59 -17.37
CA PRO A 202 -0.09 -10.58 -16.46
C PRO A 202 0.02 -10.18 -14.98
N VAL A 203 -1.11 -10.25 -14.27
CA VAL A 203 -1.23 -9.90 -12.85
C VAL A 203 -1.70 -11.12 -12.06
N GLY A 204 -0.90 -11.58 -11.11
CA GLY A 204 -1.32 -12.47 -10.04
C GLY A 204 -1.75 -11.67 -8.81
N VAL A 205 -2.83 -12.08 -8.16
CA VAL A 205 -3.34 -11.45 -6.93
C VAL A 205 -3.50 -12.52 -5.85
N ALA A 206 -2.92 -12.28 -4.68
CA ALA A 206 -3.19 -13.03 -3.46
C ALA A 206 -4.03 -12.16 -2.52
N LEU A 207 -5.19 -12.64 -2.08
CA LEU A 207 -6.04 -11.93 -1.12
C LEU A 207 -6.01 -12.65 0.22
N PHE A 208 -5.34 -12.05 1.20
CA PHE A 208 -5.29 -12.57 2.56
C PHE A 208 -6.53 -12.14 3.35
N LYS A 209 -7.02 -13.01 4.24
CA LYS A 209 -8.25 -12.78 5.03
C LYS A 209 -8.14 -11.51 5.90
N GLY A 210 -6.97 -11.26 6.47
CA GLY A 210 -6.66 -10.07 7.28
C GLY A 210 -6.17 -8.86 6.49
N GLU A 211 -6.28 -8.85 5.15
CA GLU A 211 -5.81 -7.72 4.34
C GLU A 211 -6.61 -6.44 4.60
N LEU A 212 -5.92 -5.29 4.57
CA LEU A 212 -6.46 -3.96 4.90
C LEU A 212 -7.41 -3.46 3.81
N TYR A 213 -7.03 -3.70 2.55
CA TYR A 213 -7.82 -3.36 1.37
C TYR A 213 -8.31 -4.63 0.71
N LYS A 214 -9.58 -4.93 0.92
CA LYS A 214 -10.24 -6.08 0.32
C LYS A 214 -11.02 -5.62 -0.89
N VAL A 215 -10.72 -6.21 -2.05
CA VAL A 215 -11.48 -5.96 -3.29
C VAL A 215 -12.58 -7.00 -3.37
N GLY A 216 -13.82 -6.52 -3.53
CA GLY A 216 -14.92 -7.37 -3.95
C GLY A 216 -14.62 -7.90 -5.36
N THR A 217 -14.47 -9.22 -5.49
CA THR A 217 -14.22 -9.92 -6.76
C THR A 217 -15.49 -10.02 -7.58
#